data_AF-A0A1D2WVA9-F1
#
_entry.id   AF-A0A1D2WVA9-F1
#
_cell.length_a   1.000
_cell.length_b   1.000
_cell.length_c   1.000
_cell.angle_alpha   90.00
_cell.angle_beta   90.00
_cell.angle_gamma   90.00
#
_symmetry.space_group_name_H-M   'P 1'
#
loop_
_entity.id
_entity.type
_entity.pdbx_description
1 polymer ?
#
loop_
_entity_poly.entity_id
_entity_poly.type
_entity_poly.pdbx_seq_one_letter_code
_entity_poly.pdbx_strand_id
1 'polypeptide(L)' 'MKLEEILAPCPKCGSKDKHVHRKMLDNHRAHAELDTVKCEDCGYIFFVNDSMEEDEKKELLKELNKYYG' A
#
# COMPACT_ATOMS: atom_id res chain seq x y z
N MET A 1 1.68 8.43 7.41
CA MET A 1 2.43 7.76 6.32
C MET A 1 3.61 8.63 5.93
N LYS A 2 4.83 8.10 5.94
CA LYS A 2 6.02 8.87 5.53
C LYS A 2 6.24 8.69 4.03
N LEU A 3 6.31 9.79 3.29
CA LEU A 3 6.49 9.78 1.83
C LEU A 3 7.76 9.04 1.41
N GLU A 4 8.81 9.11 2.25
CA GLU A 4 10.10 8.45 2.03
C GLU A 4 9.97 6.93 1.86
N GLU A 5 9.10 6.27 2.62
CA GLU A 5 8.89 4.81 2.57
C GLU A 5 8.20 4.39 1.27
N ILE A 6 7.30 5.23 0.74
CA ILE A 6 6.66 5.01 -0.57
C ILE A 6 7.66 5.19 -1.70
N LEU A 7 8.60 6.12 -1.58
CA LEU A 7 9.59 6.40 -2.64
C LEU A 7 10.79 5.44 -2.59
N ALA A 8 10.98 4.73 -1.48
CA ALA A 8 12.06 3.76 -1.34
C ALA A 8 11.96 2.62 -2.37
N PRO A 9 13.09 2.11 -2.89
CA PRO A 9 13.10 0.90 -3.69
C PRO A 9 12.43 -0.27 -2.97
N CYS A 10 11.83 -1.18 -3.73
CA CYS A 10 11.18 -2.36 -3.19
C CYS A 10 12.19 -3.22 -2.41
N PRO A 11 11.90 -3.59 -1.15
CA PRO A 11 12.81 -4.40 -0.36
C PRO A 11 12.93 -5.85 -0.87
N LYS A 12 11.97 -6.32 -1.69
CA LYS A 12 11.97 -7.69 -2.23
C LYS A 12 12.73 -7.79 -3.56
N CYS A 13 12.48 -6.88 -4.50
CA CYS A 13 13.04 -6.97 -5.87
C CYS A 13 13.91 -5.77 -6.29
N GLY A 14 13.99 -4.72 -5.48
CA GLY A 14 14.75 -3.50 -5.79
C GLY A 14 14.06 -2.52 -6.77
N SER A 15 12.91 -2.89 -7.33
CA SER A 15 12.16 -2.02 -8.25
C SER A 15 11.67 -0.72 -7.60
N LYS A 16 11.66 0.36 -8.37
CA LYS A 16 11.10 1.65 -7.95
C LYS A 16 9.68 1.88 -8.48
N ASP A 17 9.23 1.02 -9.39
CA ASP A 17 7.92 1.15 -10.03
C ASP A 17 6.82 0.57 -9.12
N LYS A 18 5.74 1.36 -8.99
CA LYS A 18 4.67 1.10 -8.02
C LYS A 18 3.32 1.42 -8.63
N HIS A 19 2.37 0.53 -8.38
CA HIS A 19 0.96 0.75 -8.65
C HIS A 19 0.27 1.36 -7.43
N VAL A 20 -0.42 2.47 -7.66
CA VAL A 20 -1.28 3.13 -6.69
C VAL A 20 -2.73 2.78 -6.97
N HIS A 21 -3.40 2.16 -6.01
CA HIS A 21 -4.84 1.92 -6.05
C HIS A 21 -5.55 2.98 -5.23
N ARG A 22 -6.67 3.47 -5.76
CA ARG A 22 -7.54 4.44 -5.10
C ARG A 22 -8.93 3.87 -4.97
N LYS A 23 -9.57 4.15 -3.83
CA LYS A 23 -10.94 3.77 -3.56
C LYS A 23 -11.83 5.00 -3.71
N MET A 24 -12.86 4.91 -4.54
CA MET A 24 -13.88 5.94 -4.65
C MET A 24 -14.74 5.93 -3.38
N LEU A 25 -15.00 7.10 -2.81
CA LEU A 25 -15.85 7.22 -1.63
C LEU A 25 -17.32 7.21 -2.05
N ASP A 26 -18.09 6.27 -1.51
CA ASP A 26 -19.50 6.06 -1.90
C ASP A 26 -20.38 7.28 -1.59
N ASN A 27 -20.11 7.95 -0.47
CA ASN A 27 -20.84 9.13 -0.02
C ASN A 27 -20.51 10.39 -0.84
N HIS A 28 -19.35 10.41 -1.51
CA HIS A 28 -18.92 11.53 -2.34
C HIS A 28 -18.25 10.99 -3.59
N ARG A 29 -19.04 10.73 -4.63
CA ARG A 29 -18.59 10.14 -5.91
C ARG A 29 -17.49 10.92 -6.65
N ALA A 30 -17.18 12.14 -6.22
CA ALA A 30 -16.08 12.97 -6.74
C ALA A 30 -14.79 12.87 -5.91
N HIS A 31 -14.80 12.17 -4.77
CA HIS A 31 -13.66 11.99 -3.89
C HIS A 31 -13.16 10.55 -3.94
N ALA A 32 -11.84 10.41 -4.01
CA ALA A 32 -11.14 9.15 -3.94
C ALA A 32 -10.07 9.25 -2.86
N GLU A 33 -9.91 8.20 -2.08
CA GLU A 33 -8.82 8.07 -1.14
C GLU A 33 -7.76 7.11 -1.69
N LEU A 34 -6.52 7.31 -1.25
CA LEU A 34 -5.46 6.34 -1.48
C LEU A 34 -5.85 5.04 -0.76
N ASP A 35 -5.83 3.91 -1.45
CA ASP A 35 -6.23 2.63 -0.87
C ASP A 35 -5.02 1.74 -0.63
N THR A 36 -4.24 1.46 -1.69
CA THR A 36 -3.01 0.68 -1.53
C THR A 36 -1.89 1.19 -2.43
N VAL A 37 -0.65 0.90 -2.02
CA VAL A 37 0.54 1.10 -2.86
C VAL A 37 1.30 -0.21 -2.90
N LYS A 38 1.47 -0.76 -4.11
CA LYS A 38 2.15 -2.04 -4.33
C LYS A 38 3.25 -1.93 -5.37
N CYS A 39 4.31 -2.71 -5.23
CA CYS A 39 5.34 -2.87 -6.25
C CYS A 39 4.72 -3.45 -7.51
N GLU A 40 5.08 -2.90 -8.67
CA GLU A 40 4.59 -3.38 -9.95
C GLU A 40 5.15 -4.77 -10.29
N ASP A 41 6.44 -5.00 -10.03
CA ASP A 41 7.13 -6.22 -10.46
C ASP A 41 6.88 -7.44 -9.56
N CYS A 42 6.82 -7.23 -8.24
CA CYS A 42 6.72 -8.33 -7.27
C CYS A 42 5.50 -8.28 -6.37
N GLY A 43 4.63 -7.28 -6.50
CA GLY A 43 3.41 -7.20 -5.69
C GLY A 43 3.59 -6.78 -4.23
N TYR A 44 4.82 -6.56 -3.76
CA TYR A 44 5.10 -6.08 -2.40
C TYR A 44 4.28 -4.83 -2.05
N ILE A 45 3.50 -4.90 -0.98
CA ILE A 45 2.61 -3.86 -0.48
C ILE A 45 3.38 -2.95 0.49
N PHE A 46 3.48 -1.67 0.14
CA PHE A 46 4.06 -0.62 0.99
C PHE A 46 3.03 0.02 1.91
N PHE A 47 1.76 -0.01 1.51
CA PHE A 47 0.69 0.66 2.22
C PHE A 47 -0.67 0.07 1.92
N VAL A 48 -1.51 0.10 2.95
CA VAL A 48 -2.95 -0.10 2.90
C VAL A 48 -3.61 1.03 3.68
N ASN A 49 -4.72 1.57 3.18
CA ASN A 49 -5.54 2.53 3.90
C ASN A 49 -6.59 1.72 4.66
N ASP A 50 -6.39 1.63 5.96
CA ASP A 50 -7.33 1.01 6.87
C ASP A 50 -7.51 1.91 8.08
N SER A 51 -8.69 1.83 8.70
CA SER A 51 -9.09 2.60 9.88
C SER A 51 -8.46 2.04 11.17
N MET A 52 -7.53 1.10 11.03
CA MET A 52 -6.90 0.35 12.11
C MET A 52 -5.77 1.13 12.78
N GLU A 53 -5.44 0.71 14.00
CA GLU A 53 -4.27 1.18 14.73
C GLU A 53 -2.97 0.79 14.01
N GLU A 54 -1.90 1.55 14.26
CA GLU A 54 -0.65 1.41 13.50
C GLU A 54 0.00 0.02 13.61
N ASP A 55 -0.13 -0.62 14.78
CA ASP A 55 0.42 -1.97 15.00
C ASP A 55 -0.37 -3.05 14.28
N GLU A 56 -1.70 -2.96 14.26
CA GLU A 56 -2.55 -3.88 13.50
C GLU A 56 -2.28 -3.75 11.99
N LYS A 57 -2.09 -2.51 11.52
CA LYS A 57 -1.71 -2.23 10.14
C LYS A 57 -0.36 -2.85 9.75
N LYS A 58 0.63 -2.83 10.66
CA LYS A 58 1.92 -3.50 10.43
C LYS A 58 1.75 -5.01 10.32
N GLU A 59 0.90 -5.60 11.15
CA GLU A 59 0.64 -7.04 11.09
C GLU A 59 -0.08 -7.43 9.80
N LEU A 60 -1.11 -6.66 9.40
CA LEU A 60 -1.80 -6.83 8.13
C LEU A 60 -0.83 -6.73 6.94
N LEU A 61 0.08 -5.75 6.93
CA LEU A 61 1.10 -5.62 5.89
C LEU A 61 2.04 -6.83 5.85
N LYS A 62 2.44 -7.38 7.01
CA LYS A 62 3.24 -8.61 7.04
C LYS A 62 2.47 -9.79 6.46
N GLU A 63 1.21 -9.95 6.82
CA GLU A 63 0.36 -11.03 6.32
C GLU A 63 0.16 -10.93 4.80
N LEU A 64 -0.25 -9.76 4.30
CA LEU A 64 -0.45 -9.53 2.87
C LEU A 64 0.83 -9.78 2.07
N ASN A 65 1.98 -9.30 2.56
CA ASN A 65 3.26 -9.50 1.90
C ASN A 65 3.76 -10.96 1.94
N LYS A 66 3.21 -11.86 2.77
CA LYS A 66 3.48 -13.30 2.66
C LYS A 66 2.79 -13.94 1.46
N TYR A 67 1.62 -13.41 1.06
CA TYR A 67 0.80 -13.98 -0.02
C TYR A 67 1.06 -13.32 -1.37
N TYR A 68 1.19 -11.99 -1.40
CA TYR A 68 1.34 -11.20 -2.62
C TYR A 68 2.78 -10.78 -2.92
N GLY A 69 3.64 -10.84 -1.90
CA GLY A 69 5.04 -10.45 -1.98
C GLY A 69 5.86 -11.57 -2.54
#